data_AF-X1VID7-F1
#
_entry.id   AF-X1VID7-F1
#
_cell.length_a   1.000
_cell.length_b   1.000
_cell.length_c   1.000
_cell.angle_alpha   90.00
_cell.angle_beta   90.00
_cell.angle_gamma   90.00
#
_symmetry.space_group_name_H-M   'P 1'
#
loop_
_entity.id
_entity.type
_entity.pdbx_description
1 polymer ?
#
loop_
_entity_poly.entity_id
_entity_poly.type
_entity_poly.pdbx_seq_one_letter_code
_entity_poly.pdbx_strand_id
1 'polypeptide(L)'
;MKKTARFVIWICSKFTREEIEEIIQGLLDVLANRNPEVKPKDDFKEKHPNYRNFFVDPNPPLKVPSETTPKLDWRKLLSTYEEKRGHPLKPVDTRNSKTKVPKGSICNICGAPYQYLYFNDGKKRSQLKCKVCSSLSQVHPRHRNKAKYFCYYCGYSLYLWKKRRDVSIYKCDNDRCPCFLKNKAKLNFRERILAKIKSSQFKLRYQYREYHFTEEELK
;
A
#
# COMPACT_ATOMS: atom_id res chain seq x y z
N MET A 1 -26.49 -0.81 -42.38
CA MET A 1 -25.13 -0.97 -42.98
C MET A 1 -24.10 -1.25 -41.90
N LYS A 2 -23.15 -2.17 -42.16
CA LYS A 2 -22.00 -2.44 -41.26
C LYS A 2 -21.13 -1.19 -41.10
N LYS A 3 -20.48 -1.02 -39.94
CA LYS A 3 -19.56 0.12 -39.67
C LYS A 3 -18.47 0.25 -40.74
N THR A 4 -17.95 -0.89 -41.21
CA THR A 4 -16.96 -0.96 -42.28
C THR A 4 -17.49 -0.43 -43.61
N ALA A 5 -18.72 -0.79 -44.00
CA ALA A 5 -19.34 -0.30 -45.24
C ALA A 5 -19.53 1.23 -45.21
N ARG A 6 -19.96 1.79 -44.06
CA ARG A 6 -20.06 3.25 -43.90
C ARG A 6 -18.69 3.93 -44.00
N PHE A 7 -17.64 3.30 -43.48
CA PHE A 7 -16.28 3.81 -43.56
C PHE A 7 -15.74 3.79 -44.99
N VAL A 8 -16.00 2.73 -45.76
CA VAL A 8 -15.65 2.67 -47.19
C VAL A 8 -16.33 3.78 -47.97
N ILE A 9 -17.65 3.97 -47.78
CA ILE A 9 -18.39 5.07 -48.42
C ILE A 9 -17.79 6.43 -48.04
N TRP A 10 -17.44 6.63 -46.78
CA TRP A 10 -16.81 7.87 -46.31
C TRP A 10 -15.44 8.10 -46.97
N ILE A 11 -14.57 7.09 -47.08
CA ILE A 11 -13.28 7.19 -47.79
C ILE A 11 -13.52 7.60 -49.25
N CYS A 12 -14.43 6.91 -49.95
CA CYS A 12 -14.74 7.22 -51.34
C CYS A 12 -15.34 8.62 -51.54
N SER A 13 -15.90 9.24 -50.49
CA SER A 13 -16.40 10.63 -50.53
C SER A 13 -15.35 11.70 -50.23
N LYS A 14 -14.14 11.30 -49.77
CA LYS A 14 -13.11 12.21 -49.25
C LYS A 14 -11.78 12.15 -49.98
N PHE A 15 -11.46 11.04 -50.62
CA PHE A 15 -10.15 10.80 -51.22
C PHE A 15 -10.28 10.48 -52.71
N THR A 16 -9.27 10.90 -53.47
CA THR A 16 -9.06 10.54 -54.87
C THR A 16 -8.67 9.06 -55.01
N ARG A 17 -8.68 8.52 -56.23
CA ARG A 17 -8.28 7.14 -56.49
C ARG A 17 -6.85 6.84 -56.04
N GLU A 18 -5.91 7.74 -56.34
CA GLU A 18 -4.49 7.59 -56.02
C GLU A 18 -4.27 7.57 -54.51
N GLU A 19 -4.90 8.49 -53.77
CA GLU A 19 -4.85 8.52 -52.30
C GLU A 19 -5.49 7.27 -51.68
N ILE A 20 -6.56 6.73 -52.28
CA ILE A 20 -7.17 5.48 -51.82
C ILE A 20 -6.22 4.30 -52.02
N GLU A 21 -5.52 4.22 -53.15
CA GLU A 21 -4.52 3.18 -53.43
C GLU A 21 -3.35 3.27 -52.41
N GLU A 22 -2.89 4.47 -52.06
CA GLU A 22 -1.89 4.71 -51.02
C GLU A 22 -2.38 4.26 -49.63
N ILE A 23 -3.62 4.60 -49.26
CA ILE A 23 -4.24 4.16 -48.00
C ILE A 23 -4.32 2.63 -47.94
N ILE A 24 -4.72 1.98 -49.04
CA ILE A 24 -4.77 0.52 -49.12
C ILE A 24 -3.37 -0.08 -48.92
N GLN A 25 -2.36 0.45 -49.60
CA GLN A 25 -0.99 -0.01 -49.47
C GLN A 25 -0.48 0.13 -48.03
N GLY A 26 -0.71 1.29 -47.38
CA GLY A 26 -0.35 1.50 -45.98
C GLY A 26 -1.06 0.52 -45.02
N LEU A 27 -2.34 0.22 -45.26
CA LEU A 27 -3.08 -0.78 -44.47
C LEU A 27 -2.53 -2.20 -44.69
N LEU A 28 -2.18 -2.57 -45.93
CA LEU A 28 -1.55 -3.86 -46.24
C LEU A 28 -0.20 -3.99 -45.54
N ASP A 29 0.61 -2.94 -45.53
CA ASP A 29 1.90 -2.94 -44.83
C ASP A 29 1.74 -3.05 -43.31
N VAL A 30 0.72 -2.41 -42.73
CA VAL A 30 0.37 -2.57 -41.30
C VAL A 30 -0.07 -4.01 -41.01
N LEU A 31 -0.91 -4.61 -41.86
CA LEU A 31 -1.37 -6.00 -41.69
C LEU A 31 -0.23 -7.02 -41.88
N ALA A 32 0.74 -6.72 -42.74
CA ALA A 32 1.95 -7.49 -42.95
C ALA A 32 3.04 -7.26 -41.88
N ASN A 33 2.76 -6.43 -40.85
CA ASN A 33 3.73 -6.01 -39.82
C ASN A 33 5.00 -5.33 -40.37
N ARG A 34 4.93 -4.72 -41.56
CA ARG A 34 6.05 -3.98 -42.17
C ARG A 34 6.22 -2.58 -41.58
N ASN A 35 5.18 -2.06 -40.92
CA ASN A 35 5.23 -0.83 -40.12
C ASN A 35 5.07 -1.15 -38.62
N PRO A 36 6.15 -1.16 -37.81
CA PRO A 36 6.07 -1.51 -36.39
C PRO A 36 5.45 -0.42 -35.51
N GLU A 37 5.36 0.82 -35.98
CA GLU A 37 4.84 1.96 -35.23
C GLU A 37 3.31 2.00 -35.21
N VAL A 38 2.67 1.49 -36.27
CA VAL A 38 1.21 1.48 -36.42
C VAL A 38 0.72 0.04 -36.39
N LYS A 39 -0.11 -0.29 -35.41
CA LYS A 39 -0.70 -1.63 -35.26
C LYS A 39 -2.22 -1.54 -35.23
N PRO A 40 -2.94 -2.50 -35.83
CA PRO A 40 -4.38 -2.59 -35.66
C PRO A 40 -4.74 -2.66 -34.17
N LYS A 41 -5.94 -2.17 -33.84
CA LYS A 41 -6.47 -2.33 -32.49
C LYS A 41 -6.53 -3.83 -32.17
N ASP A 42 -5.82 -4.23 -31.12
CA ASP A 42 -5.88 -5.60 -30.60
C ASP A 42 -6.97 -5.75 -29.54
N ASP A 43 -7.20 -7.00 -29.12
CA ASP A 43 -8.11 -7.33 -28.02
C ASP A 43 -7.40 -7.27 -26.65
N PHE A 44 -6.18 -6.70 -26.57
CA PHE A 44 -5.39 -6.71 -25.34
C PHE A 44 -6.12 -5.99 -24.22
N LYS A 45 -6.71 -4.82 -24.49
CA LYS A 45 -7.45 -4.05 -23.48
C LYS A 45 -8.73 -4.76 -23.02
N GLU A 46 -9.39 -5.48 -23.92
CA GLU A 46 -10.58 -6.29 -23.61
C GLU A 46 -10.20 -7.48 -22.72
N LYS A 47 -9.04 -8.09 -22.96
CA LYS A 47 -8.46 -9.16 -22.14
C LYS A 47 -7.85 -8.66 -20.82
N HIS A 48 -7.50 -7.38 -20.70
CA HIS A 48 -6.85 -6.75 -19.54
C HIS A 48 -7.54 -5.43 -19.14
N PRO A 49 -8.81 -5.46 -18.71
CA PRO A 49 -9.59 -4.25 -18.42
C PRO A 49 -8.93 -3.34 -17.36
N ASN A 50 -8.23 -3.90 -16.37
CA ASN A 50 -7.57 -3.17 -15.29
C ASN A 50 -6.15 -2.68 -15.64
N TYR A 51 -5.57 -3.09 -16.78
CA TYR A 51 -4.25 -2.64 -17.20
C TYR A 51 -4.25 -1.16 -17.60
N ARG A 52 -3.31 -0.38 -17.07
CA ARG A 52 -3.19 1.07 -17.26
C ARG A 52 -4.47 1.85 -16.94
N ASN A 53 -5.33 1.30 -16.08
CA ASN A 53 -6.49 2.01 -15.57
C ASN A 53 -6.07 2.81 -14.31
N PHE A 54 -5.73 4.09 -14.51
CA PHE A 54 -5.26 4.97 -13.43
C PHE A 54 -6.36 5.93 -13.01
N PHE A 55 -6.64 5.98 -11.72
CA PHE A 55 -7.53 6.95 -11.09
C PHE A 55 -6.84 7.61 -9.90
N VAL A 56 -7.31 8.81 -9.55
CA VAL A 56 -6.89 9.54 -8.34
C VAL A 56 -7.74 9.05 -7.17
N ASP A 57 -7.11 8.70 -6.06
CA ASP A 57 -7.86 8.30 -4.87
C ASP A 57 -8.65 9.52 -4.35
N PRO A 58 -9.97 9.40 -4.14
CA PRO A 58 -10.81 10.55 -3.78
C PRO A 58 -10.63 11.00 -2.33
N ASN A 59 -10.24 10.08 -1.43
CA ASN A 59 -10.16 10.36 -0.02
C ASN A 59 -8.77 10.88 0.37
N PRO A 60 -8.67 11.97 1.13
CA PRO A 60 -7.40 12.46 1.66
C PRO A 60 -6.82 11.46 2.69
N PRO A 61 -5.49 11.49 2.91
CA PRO A 61 -4.85 10.64 3.90
C PRO A 61 -5.20 11.13 5.31
N LEU A 62 -5.06 10.22 6.27
CA LEU A 62 -5.18 10.61 7.68
C LEU A 62 -3.91 11.35 8.11
N LYS A 63 -4.06 12.38 8.94
CA LYS A 63 -2.93 13.12 9.56
C LYS A 63 -2.42 12.46 10.84
N VAL A 64 -3.23 11.58 11.42
CA VAL A 64 -2.91 10.76 12.60
C VAL A 64 -3.19 9.29 12.29
N PRO A 65 -2.50 8.33 12.93
CA PRO A 65 -2.83 6.93 12.79
C PRO A 65 -4.28 6.65 13.20
N SER A 66 -4.97 5.78 12.47
CA SER A 66 -6.36 5.39 12.78
C SER A 66 -6.50 4.58 14.08
N GLU A 67 -5.42 3.94 14.52
CA GLU A 67 -5.39 3.11 15.72
C GLU A 67 -4.36 3.66 16.70
N THR A 68 -4.81 4.45 17.68
CA THR A 68 -4.12 4.47 18.96
C THR A 68 -4.29 3.08 19.56
N THR A 69 -3.20 2.32 19.71
CA THR A 69 -3.21 1.06 20.45
C THR A 69 -3.99 1.26 21.75
N PRO A 70 -5.06 0.48 22.02
CA PRO A 70 -5.86 0.68 23.20
C PRO A 70 -4.96 0.58 24.42
N LYS A 71 -4.96 1.63 25.25
CA LYS A 71 -4.27 1.59 26.54
C LYS A 71 -5.00 0.57 27.40
N LEU A 72 -4.38 -0.59 27.56
CA LEU A 72 -4.86 -1.59 28.51
C LEU A 72 -4.49 -1.15 29.94
N ASP A 73 -5.17 -1.72 30.93
CA ASP A 73 -4.83 -1.53 32.32
C ASP A 73 -4.30 -2.84 32.90
N TRP A 74 -3.02 -2.86 33.27
CA TRP A 74 -2.37 -4.05 33.81
C TRP A 74 -3.05 -4.58 35.07
N ARG A 75 -3.66 -3.73 35.91
CA ARG A 75 -4.36 -4.17 37.13
C ARG A 75 -5.59 -4.98 36.78
N LYS A 76 -6.37 -4.51 35.81
CA LYS A 76 -7.54 -5.24 35.29
C LYS A 76 -7.11 -6.55 34.65
N LEU A 77 -6.04 -6.55 33.86
CA LEU A 77 -5.51 -7.77 33.25
C LEU A 77 -5.06 -8.81 34.28
N LEU A 78 -4.48 -8.38 35.41
CA LEU A 78 -4.13 -9.28 36.51
C LEU A 78 -5.35 -9.88 37.20
N SER A 79 -6.37 -9.07 37.53
CA SER A 79 -7.62 -9.57 38.14
C SER A 79 -8.32 -10.57 37.21
N THR A 80 -8.46 -10.25 35.92
CA THR A 80 -9.04 -11.17 34.94
C THR A 80 -8.22 -12.46 34.78
N TYR A 81 -6.90 -12.40 34.93
CA TYR A 81 -6.06 -13.60 34.91
C TYR A 81 -6.31 -14.48 36.13
N GLU A 82 -6.35 -13.88 37.32
CA GLU A 82 -6.56 -14.58 38.58
C GLU A 82 -7.92 -15.25 38.65
N GLU A 83 -8.99 -14.54 38.27
CA GLU A 83 -10.35 -15.09 38.15
C GLU A 83 -10.40 -16.32 37.22
N LYS A 84 -9.64 -16.30 36.12
CA LYS A 84 -9.63 -17.39 35.14
C LYS A 84 -8.74 -18.57 35.52
N ARG A 85 -7.67 -18.36 36.28
CA ARG A 85 -6.66 -19.38 36.59
C ARG A 85 -6.72 -19.88 38.03
N GLY A 86 -7.47 -19.20 38.90
CA GLY A 86 -7.57 -19.51 40.32
C GLY A 86 -6.32 -19.15 41.13
N HIS A 87 -5.38 -18.39 40.55
CA HIS A 87 -4.17 -17.94 41.25
C HIS A 87 -3.60 -16.65 40.63
N PRO A 88 -2.88 -15.83 41.40
CA PRO A 88 -2.30 -14.58 40.89
C PRO A 88 -1.15 -14.84 39.90
N LEU A 89 -0.98 -13.93 38.93
CA LEU A 89 0.17 -13.95 38.04
C LEU A 89 1.41 -13.42 38.78
N LYS A 90 2.37 -14.32 39.04
CA LYS A 90 3.63 -13.95 39.69
C LYS A 90 4.45 -13.00 38.80
N PRO A 91 5.24 -12.08 39.39
CA PRO A 91 6.26 -11.30 38.67
C PRO A 91 7.24 -12.17 37.87
N VAL A 92 8.06 -11.53 37.03
CA VAL A 92 9.18 -12.21 36.36
C VAL A 92 10.24 -12.52 37.41
N ASP A 93 10.58 -13.80 37.53
CA ASP A 93 11.74 -14.23 38.32
C ASP A 93 12.98 -14.29 37.43
N THR A 94 13.96 -13.43 37.70
CA THR A 94 15.22 -13.36 36.97
C THR A 94 16.35 -13.96 37.82
N ARG A 95 16.83 -15.14 37.44
CA ARG A 95 17.98 -15.79 38.11
C ARG A 95 19.27 -14.97 38.02
N ASN A 96 19.46 -14.22 36.94
CA ASN A 96 20.66 -13.41 36.71
C ASN A 96 20.37 -11.92 36.95
N SER A 97 21.07 -11.32 37.91
CA SER A 97 20.95 -9.89 38.24
C SER A 97 21.25 -8.97 37.06
N LYS A 98 22.17 -9.35 36.16
CA LYS A 98 22.52 -8.61 34.94
C LYS A 98 21.39 -8.57 33.90
N THR A 99 20.36 -9.41 34.06
CA THR A 99 19.19 -9.45 33.16
C THR A 99 17.94 -8.80 33.75
N LYS A 100 18.06 -8.15 34.91
CA LYS A 100 16.95 -7.41 35.48
C LYS A 100 16.65 -6.17 34.64
N VAL A 101 15.38 -5.97 34.35
CA VAL A 101 14.89 -4.74 33.73
C VAL A 101 15.03 -3.59 34.74
N PRO A 102 15.49 -2.39 34.32
CA PRO A 102 15.62 -1.24 35.20
C PRO A 102 14.31 -0.88 35.92
N LYS A 103 14.39 -0.45 37.19
CA LYS A 103 13.21 -0.20 38.05
C LYS A 103 12.23 0.86 37.52
N GLY A 104 12.67 1.75 36.63
CA GLY A 104 11.82 2.78 36.01
C GLY A 104 11.06 2.33 34.75
N SER A 105 11.30 1.11 34.26
CA SER A 105 10.66 0.64 33.02
C SER A 105 9.19 0.31 33.22
N ILE A 106 8.36 0.68 32.25
CA ILE A 106 6.92 0.38 32.21
C ILE A 106 6.52 -0.18 30.84
N CYS A 107 5.46 -0.97 30.79
CA CYS A 107 4.87 -1.40 29.53
C CYS A 107 4.13 -0.24 28.85
N ASN A 108 4.48 0.09 27.61
CA ASN A 108 3.82 1.16 26.84
C ASN A 108 2.37 0.85 26.42
N ILE A 109 1.93 -0.41 26.54
CA ILE A 109 0.58 -0.85 26.15
C ILE A 109 -0.35 -0.93 27.37
N CYS A 110 0.08 -1.60 28.44
CA CYS A 110 -0.78 -1.83 29.62
C CYS A 110 -0.35 -1.09 30.90
N GLY A 111 0.81 -0.42 30.91
CA GLY A 111 1.35 0.25 32.09
C GLY A 111 1.95 -0.66 33.16
N ALA A 112 2.09 -1.97 32.91
CA ALA A 112 2.70 -2.90 33.87
C ALA A 112 4.13 -2.46 34.25
N PRO A 113 4.51 -2.50 35.54
CA PRO A 113 5.83 -2.08 36.01
C PRO A 113 6.93 -3.08 35.65
N TYR A 114 8.19 -2.66 35.79
CA TYR A 114 9.40 -3.43 35.47
C TYR A 114 9.42 -4.87 35.99
N GLN A 115 8.77 -5.14 37.13
CA GLN A 115 8.68 -6.47 37.74
C GLN A 115 7.96 -7.50 36.85
N TYR A 116 7.13 -7.05 35.92
CA TYR A 116 6.44 -7.88 34.94
C TYR A 116 7.07 -7.83 33.54
N LEU A 117 8.21 -7.16 33.41
CA LEU A 117 8.93 -7.02 32.14
C LEU A 117 10.17 -7.90 32.14
N TYR A 118 10.53 -8.43 30.98
CA TYR A 118 11.77 -9.18 30.81
C TYR A 118 12.38 -8.91 29.45
N PHE A 119 13.71 -8.98 29.38
CA PHE A 119 14.42 -8.91 28.10
C PHE A 119 14.09 -10.13 27.25
N ASN A 120 13.72 -9.86 26.00
CA ASN A 120 13.51 -10.83 24.95
C ASN A 120 14.76 -10.91 24.03
N ASP A 121 14.76 -11.84 23.08
CA ASP A 121 15.84 -12.06 22.09
C ASP A 121 17.18 -12.53 22.71
N GLY A 122 17.13 -13.19 23.87
CA GLY A 122 18.27 -13.87 24.47
C GLY A 122 19.43 -12.92 24.83
N LYS A 123 20.64 -13.20 24.32
CA LYS A 123 21.84 -12.38 24.59
C LYS A 123 21.74 -10.96 24.03
N LYS A 124 20.98 -10.75 22.95
CA LYS A 124 20.86 -9.44 22.28
C LYS A 124 20.14 -8.41 23.14
N ARG A 125 19.13 -8.85 23.90
CA ARG A 125 18.34 -8.01 24.83
C ARG A 125 17.84 -6.71 24.19
N SER A 126 17.58 -6.73 22.89
CA SER A 126 17.10 -5.57 22.13
C SER A 126 15.63 -5.26 22.39
N GLN A 127 14.88 -6.22 22.93
CA GLN A 127 13.45 -6.15 23.13
C GLN A 127 13.07 -6.41 24.58
N LEU A 128 11.99 -5.77 25.04
CA LEU A 128 11.30 -6.08 26.28
C LEU A 128 9.95 -6.74 25.95
N LYS A 129 9.63 -7.82 26.65
CA LYS A 129 8.32 -8.47 26.61
C LYS A 129 7.60 -8.27 27.93
N CYS A 130 6.31 -7.92 27.86
CA CYS A 130 5.46 -7.79 29.04
C CYS A 130 4.81 -9.13 29.37
N LYS A 131 4.96 -9.64 30.59
CA LYS A 131 4.31 -10.88 31.06
C LYS A 131 2.79 -10.73 31.20
N VAL A 132 2.29 -9.52 31.46
CA VAL A 132 0.86 -9.24 31.68
C VAL A 132 0.08 -9.22 30.36
N CYS A 133 0.48 -8.39 29.39
CA CYS A 133 -0.25 -8.23 28.12
C CYS A 133 0.44 -8.87 26.92
N SER A 134 1.58 -9.55 27.10
CA SER A 134 2.39 -10.15 26.04
C SER A 134 2.96 -9.19 24.99
N SER A 135 2.79 -7.86 25.16
CA SER A 135 3.31 -6.86 24.23
C SER A 135 4.84 -6.88 24.15
N LEU A 136 5.37 -6.61 22.95
CA LEU A 136 6.78 -6.42 22.69
C LEU A 136 7.10 -4.93 22.49
N SER A 137 8.24 -4.49 23.02
CA SER A 137 8.77 -3.14 22.82
C SER A 137 10.29 -3.19 22.61
N GLN A 138 10.85 -2.24 21.88
CA GLN A 138 12.31 -2.14 21.70
C GLN A 138 12.92 -1.36 22.86
N VAL A 139 14.07 -1.81 23.38
CA VAL A 139 14.81 -1.12 24.45
C VAL A 139 15.35 0.23 23.94
N HIS A 140 15.88 0.22 22.72
CA HIS A 140 16.29 1.41 21.99
C HIS A 140 15.44 1.50 20.73
N PRO A 141 14.24 2.11 20.80
CA PRO A 141 13.43 2.32 19.62
C PRO A 141 14.25 3.11 18.60
N ARG A 142 14.45 2.56 17.40
CA ARG A 142 14.95 3.39 16.29
C ARG A 142 13.95 4.53 16.14
N HIS A 143 14.44 5.77 16.00
CA HIS A 143 13.60 6.90 15.63
C HIS A 143 12.82 6.53 14.37
N ARG A 144 11.55 6.18 14.54
CA ARG A 144 10.64 6.06 13.40
C ARG A 144 10.34 7.49 13.01
N ASN A 145 10.78 7.90 11.82
CA ASN A 145 10.30 9.13 11.22
C ASN A 145 8.78 9.15 11.36
N LYS A 146 8.26 10.18 12.05
CA LYS A 146 6.82 10.35 12.19
C LYS A 146 6.27 10.51 10.77
N ALA A 147 5.52 9.51 10.32
CA ALA A 147 4.91 9.57 9.01
C ALA A 147 4.01 10.80 8.95
N LYS A 148 4.20 11.63 7.91
CA LYS A 148 3.38 12.83 7.68
C LYS A 148 1.92 12.47 7.40
N TYR A 149 1.71 11.32 6.76
CA TYR A 149 0.42 10.84 6.30
C TYR A 149 0.25 9.35 6.59
N PHE A 150 -1.00 8.96 6.80
CA PHE A 150 -1.43 7.58 6.99
C PHE A 150 -2.50 7.20 5.98
N CYS A 151 -2.53 5.92 5.60
CA CYS A 151 -3.46 5.38 4.63
C CYS A 151 -4.90 5.52 5.12
N TYR A 152 -5.76 6.15 4.31
CA TYR A 152 -7.19 6.28 4.59
C TYR A 152 -7.87 4.94 4.92
N TYR A 153 -7.47 3.87 4.23
CA TYR A 153 -8.13 2.56 4.33
C TYR A 153 -7.60 1.64 5.43
N CYS A 154 -6.41 1.88 5.98
CA CYS A 154 -5.82 0.95 6.96
C CYS A 154 -5.03 1.62 8.08
N GLY A 155 -4.96 2.95 8.13
CA GLY A 155 -4.21 3.69 9.13
C GLY A 155 -2.69 3.50 9.10
N TYR A 156 -2.16 2.69 8.18
CA TYR A 156 -0.72 2.43 8.08
C TYR A 156 0.02 3.65 7.53
N SER A 157 1.24 3.88 8.00
CA SER A 157 2.07 5.00 7.54
C SER A 157 2.28 4.96 6.03
N LEU A 158 2.10 6.10 5.36
CA LEU A 158 2.48 6.24 3.96
C LEU A 158 3.97 6.60 3.87
N TYR A 159 4.66 6.03 2.89
CA TYR A 159 6.01 6.44 2.55
C TYR A 159 5.99 7.40 1.35
N LEU A 160 7.00 8.27 1.28
CA LEU A 160 7.23 9.13 0.12
C LEU A 160 7.73 8.26 -1.04
N TRP A 161 6.91 8.06 -2.06
CA TRP A 161 7.23 7.22 -3.21
C TRP A 161 7.96 7.98 -4.32
N LYS A 162 7.51 9.19 -4.64
CA LYS A 162 8.15 10.06 -5.64
C LYS A 162 8.13 11.49 -5.14
N LYS A 163 9.22 12.21 -5.36
CA LYS A 163 9.32 13.64 -5.10
C LYS A 163 9.69 14.34 -6.41
N ARG A 164 8.91 15.34 -6.79
CA ARG A 164 9.13 16.24 -7.92
C ARG A 164 9.09 17.67 -7.40
N ARG A 165 9.38 18.65 -8.26
CA ARG A 165 9.34 20.08 -7.91
C ARG A 165 7.93 20.50 -7.45
N ASP A 166 6.94 20.09 -8.21
CA ASP A 166 5.52 20.46 -8.11
C ASP A 166 4.70 19.49 -7.25
N VAL A 167 5.16 18.26 -7.04
CA VAL A 167 4.37 17.23 -6.35
C VAL A 167 5.20 16.23 -5.54
N SER A 168 4.73 15.95 -4.33
CA SER A 168 5.13 14.80 -3.51
C SER A 168 4.07 13.71 -3.57
N ILE A 169 4.45 12.51 -3.99
CA ILE A 169 3.55 11.36 -4.09
C ILE A 169 3.85 10.38 -2.95
N TYR A 170 2.87 10.16 -2.09
CA TYR A 170 2.89 9.21 -0.99
C TYR A 170 2.14 7.94 -1.38
N LYS A 171 2.58 6.78 -0.87
CA LYS A 171 1.99 5.48 -1.21
C LYS A 171 1.89 4.59 0.02
N CYS A 172 0.83 3.79 0.08
CA CYS A 172 0.67 2.75 1.09
C CYS A 172 1.43 1.50 0.62
N ASP A 173 2.31 0.95 1.46
CA ASP A 173 3.04 -0.30 1.25
C ASP A 173 2.43 -1.50 1.99
N ASN A 174 1.45 -1.29 2.87
CA ASN A 174 0.84 -2.38 3.64
C ASN A 174 0.13 -3.41 2.75
N ASP A 175 0.67 -4.63 2.71
CA ASP A 175 0.11 -5.77 1.96
C ASP A 175 -1.21 -6.31 2.52
N ARG A 176 -1.55 -5.94 3.76
CA ARG A 176 -2.83 -6.24 4.40
C ARG A 176 -3.85 -5.12 4.25
N CYS A 177 -3.53 -4.05 3.50
CA CYS A 177 -4.45 -2.95 3.29
C CYS A 177 -5.72 -3.42 2.55
N PRO A 178 -6.94 -3.13 3.06
CA PRO A 178 -8.19 -3.55 2.42
C PRO A 178 -8.33 -3.05 0.98
N CYS A 179 -7.88 -1.82 0.69
CA CYS A 179 -7.86 -1.27 -0.66
C CYS A 179 -6.95 -2.08 -1.60
N PHE A 180 -5.76 -2.44 -1.15
CA PHE A 180 -4.83 -3.26 -1.94
C PHE A 180 -5.41 -4.65 -2.22
N LEU A 181 -5.91 -5.32 -1.18
CA LEU A 181 -6.50 -6.66 -1.30
C LEU A 181 -7.72 -6.65 -2.24
N LYS A 182 -8.62 -5.67 -2.08
CA LYS A 182 -9.80 -5.50 -2.95
C LYS A 182 -9.40 -5.29 -4.42
N ASN A 183 -8.45 -4.40 -4.70
CA ASN A 183 -8.03 -4.14 -6.08
C ASN A 183 -7.25 -5.31 -6.68
N LYS A 184 -6.44 -6.01 -5.88
CA LYS A 184 -5.74 -7.22 -6.32
C LYS A 184 -6.71 -8.34 -6.66
N ALA A 185 -7.81 -8.48 -5.91
CA ALA A 185 -8.84 -9.48 -6.17
C ALA A 185 -9.57 -9.26 -7.50
N LYS A 186 -9.71 -8.00 -7.95
CA LYS A 186 -10.33 -7.64 -9.25
C LYS A 186 -9.52 -8.09 -10.47
N LEU A 187 -8.23 -8.39 -10.31
CA LEU A 187 -7.40 -8.82 -11.43
C LEU A 187 -7.79 -10.22 -11.91
N ASN A 188 -7.98 -10.36 -13.22
CA ASN A 188 -8.20 -11.67 -13.84
C ASN A 188 -6.88 -12.49 -13.93
N PHE A 189 -6.97 -13.75 -14.38
CA PHE A 189 -5.80 -14.64 -14.45
C PHE A 189 -4.62 -14.04 -15.26
N ARG A 190 -4.90 -13.49 -16.45
CA ARG A 190 -3.87 -12.88 -17.32
C ARG A 190 -3.25 -11.66 -16.68
N GLU A 191 -4.08 -10.81 -16.06
CA GLU A 191 -3.63 -9.62 -15.35
C GLU A 191 -2.79 -9.95 -14.12
N ARG A 192 -3.11 -11.03 -13.39
CA ARG A 192 -2.30 -11.49 -12.24
C ARG A 192 -0.89 -11.93 -12.67
N ILE A 193 -0.77 -12.59 -13.83
CA ILE A 193 0.54 -12.94 -14.40
C ILE A 193 1.26 -11.66 -14.82
N LEU A 194 0.61 -10.78 -15.57
CA LEU A 194 1.21 -9.55 -16.07
C LEU A 194 1.63 -8.61 -14.93
N ALA A 195 0.87 -8.54 -13.84
CA ALA A 195 1.18 -7.71 -12.68
C ALA A 195 2.47 -8.14 -11.96
N LYS A 196 2.92 -9.40 -12.09
CA LYS A 196 4.24 -9.84 -11.57
C LYS A 196 5.39 -9.19 -12.33
N ILE A 197 5.21 -8.94 -13.63
CA ILE A 197 6.23 -8.38 -14.52
C ILE A 197 6.11 -6.84 -14.58
N LYS A 198 4.88 -6.33 -14.67
CA LYS A 198 4.54 -4.93 -14.91
C LYS A 198 3.61 -4.36 -13.83
N SER A 199 3.97 -4.56 -12.57
CA SER A 199 3.14 -4.15 -11.41
C SER A 199 2.77 -2.66 -11.41
N SER A 200 3.66 -1.78 -11.91
CA SER A 200 3.44 -0.34 -11.99
C SER A 200 2.30 0.07 -12.93
N GLN A 201 1.92 -0.81 -13.85
CA GLN A 201 0.84 -0.58 -14.81
C GLN A 201 -0.55 -0.85 -14.21
N PHE A 202 -0.61 -1.33 -12.97
CA PHE A 202 -1.85 -1.58 -12.25
C PHE A 202 -1.97 -0.65 -11.04
N LYS A 203 -3.07 0.10 -10.98
CA LYS A 203 -3.40 0.95 -9.82
C LYS A 203 -3.98 0.09 -8.70
N LEU A 204 -3.10 -0.56 -7.93
CA LEU A 204 -3.53 -1.47 -6.85
C LEU A 204 -3.58 -0.84 -5.47
N ARG A 205 -2.71 0.14 -5.20
CA ARG A 205 -2.52 0.70 -3.86
C ARG A 205 -2.98 2.14 -3.77
N TYR A 206 -3.43 2.53 -2.57
CA TYR A 206 -3.72 3.91 -2.23
C TYR A 206 -2.48 4.79 -2.41
N GLN A 207 -2.67 5.95 -3.04
CA GLN A 207 -1.66 6.97 -3.25
C GLN A 207 -2.25 8.34 -2.95
N TYR A 208 -1.46 9.20 -2.33
CA TYR A 208 -1.81 10.59 -2.10
C TYR A 208 -0.80 11.50 -2.79
N ARG A 209 -1.28 12.55 -3.44
CA ARG A 209 -0.44 13.57 -4.08
C ARG A 209 -0.61 14.87 -3.30
N GLU A 210 0.50 15.37 -2.78
CA GLU A 210 0.59 16.70 -2.20
C GLU A 210 1.24 17.60 -3.27
N TYR A 211 0.46 18.52 -3.82
CA TYR A 211 0.95 19.50 -4.78
C TYR A 211 1.52 20.72 -4.05
N HIS A 212 2.58 21.31 -4.59
CA HIS A 212 3.35 22.41 -4.01
C HIS A 212 3.24 23.68 -4.87
N PHE A 213 2.09 23.90 -5.51
CA PHE A 213 1.87 25.10 -6.30
C PHE A 213 1.72 26.33 -5.40
N THR A 214 2.24 27.45 -5.86
CA THR A 214 1.98 28.79 -5.30
C THR A 214 0.63 29.31 -5.79
N GLU A 215 0.06 30.32 -5.12
CA GLU A 215 -1.19 30.93 -5.57
C GLU A 215 -1.04 31.60 -6.94
N GLU A 216 0.14 32.15 -7.24
CA GLU A 216 0.47 32.73 -8.53
C GLU A 216 0.48 31.69 -9.66
N GLU A 217 0.93 30.47 -9.39
CA GLU A 217 0.94 29.36 -10.37
C GLU A 217 -0.45 28.77 -10.64
N LEU A 218 -1.46 29.09 -9.82
CA LEU A 218 -2.83 28.59 -9.93
C LEU A 218 -3.80 29.58 -10.60
N LYS A 219 -3.37 30.81 -10.85
CA LYS A 219 -4.14 31.86 -11.56
C LYS A 219 -3.94 31.74 -13.07
#